data_AF-W9NYS6-F1
#
_entry.id   AF-W9NYS6-F1
#
_cell.length_a   1.000
_cell.length_b   1.000
_cell.length_c   1.000
_cell.angle_alpha   90.00
_cell.angle_beta   90.00
_cell.angle_gamma   90.00
#
_symmetry.space_group_name_H-M   'P 1'
#
loop_
_entity.id
_entity.type
_entity.pdbx_description
1 polymer ?
#
loop_
_entity_poly.entity_id
_entity_poly.type
_entity_poly.pdbx_seq_one_letter_code
_entity_poly.pdbx_strand_id
1 'polypeptide(L)'
;MTYDFHGAWDTPKSWLGNHLNSHTNLTEIKEAFDLLWRNKIDPNQVNMGLAFYARTFTASSSSCMSPGCLFDAGGPAEPCTDAVGAMSNPEIMRKLGGKAGQGDLDKTAAVKTLKFGRTWLTYDDVDTWKLKLDFARSQCLGGAMVWAISQDTSDGKFSKQLQLATGYKSRAVTTFNSSIALGGGVFKETTESEANIDVPIDPCQWSDCGKACPSEWSAVQRMDP
;
A
#
# COMPACT_ATOMS: atom_id res chain seq x y z
N MET A 1 0.31 4.25 11.46
CA MET A 1 1.09 3.70 10.33
C MET A 1 0.99 2.20 10.41
N THR A 2 0.27 1.57 9.49
CA THR A 2 -0.12 0.14 9.54
C THR A 2 0.84 -0.74 8.72
N TYR A 3 2.13 -0.59 9.02
CA TYR A 3 3.22 -1.35 8.42
C TYR A 3 4.41 -1.35 9.41
N ASP A 4 5.44 -2.16 9.14
CA ASP A 4 6.59 -2.36 10.03
C ASP A 4 6.26 -3.05 11.36
N PHE A 5 5.27 -3.94 11.35
CA PHE A 5 5.01 -4.84 12.49
C PHE A 5 6.15 -5.83 12.74
N HIS A 6 6.80 -6.27 11.66
CA HIS A 6 7.89 -7.25 11.67
C HIS A 6 9.06 -6.79 10.81
N GLY A 7 10.28 -7.13 11.22
CA GLY A 7 11.48 -6.74 10.49
C GLY A 7 12.75 -7.35 11.06
N ALA A 8 13.90 -7.00 10.47
CA ALA A 8 15.20 -7.56 10.86
C ALA A 8 15.63 -7.23 12.31
N TRP A 9 14.89 -6.34 12.98
CA TRP A 9 15.05 -6.05 14.41
C TRP A 9 14.44 -7.11 15.33
N ASP A 10 13.61 -8.03 14.80
CA ASP A 10 13.07 -9.14 15.56
C ASP A 10 14.20 -10.15 15.87
N THR A 11 14.49 -10.36 17.15
CA THR A 11 15.59 -11.22 17.59
C THR A 11 15.08 -12.44 18.34
N PRO A 12 15.87 -13.53 18.47
CA PRO A 12 15.48 -14.67 19.30
C PRO A 12 15.15 -14.33 20.76
N LYS A 13 15.65 -13.18 21.25
CA LYS A 13 15.40 -12.69 22.62
C LYS A 13 14.24 -11.70 22.72
N SER A 14 13.74 -11.21 21.58
CA SER A 14 12.60 -10.30 21.55
C SER A 14 11.31 -11.04 21.87
N TRP A 15 10.30 -10.32 22.37
CA TRP A 15 8.98 -10.89 22.63
C TRP A 15 8.34 -11.54 21.39
N LEU A 16 8.62 -11.00 20.20
CA LEU A 16 8.10 -11.51 18.92
C LEU A 16 8.87 -12.74 18.40
N GLY A 17 10.14 -12.89 18.79
CA GLY A 17 11.06 -13.88 18.24
C GLY A 17 11.46 -13.58 16.79
N ASN A 18 12.56 -14.18 16.31
CA ASN A 18 13.05 -14.00 14.94
C ASN A 18 12.31 -14.90 13.93
N HIS A 19 11.00 -14.69 13.82
CA HIS A 19 10.15 -15.44 12.91
C HIS A 19 9.93 -14.67 11.59
N LEU A 20 9.93 -15.40 10.48
CA LEU A 20 9.48 -14.90 9.18
C LEU A 20 8.01 -14.51 9.33
N ASN A 21 7.72 -13.21 9.32
CA ASN A 21 6.37 -12.69 9.38
C ASN A 21 6.23 -11.46 8.49
N SER A 22 5.00 -11.13 8.16
CA SER A 22 4.71 -9.99 7.30
C SER A 22 4.71 -8.69 8.08
N HIS A 23 5.42 -7.69 7.58
CA HIS A 23 5.37 -6.35 8.15
C HIS A 23 4.05 -5.59 7.85
N THR A 24 3.15 -6.13 7.03
CA THR A 24 1.85 -5.51 6.68
C THR A 24 0.67 -6.49 6.86
N ASN A 25 0.76 -7.40 7.82
CA ASN A 25 -0.27 -8.40 8.09
C ASN A 25 -1.61 -7.77 8.51
N LEU A 26 -2.68 -8.03 7.75
CA LEU A 26 -4.01 -7.46 8.00
C LEU A 26 -4.61 -7.90 9.34
N THR A 27 -4.29 -9.08 9.87
CA THR A 27 -4.81 -9.49 11.19
C THR A 27 -4.22 -8.60 12.30
N GLU A 28 -2.93 -8.29 12.22
CA GLU A 28 -2.26 -7.39 13.18
C GLU A 28 -2.66 -5.93 12.96
N ILE A 29 -2.89 -5.53 11.70
CA ILE A 29 -3.44 -4.21 11.38
C ILE A 29 -4.80 -4.01 12.06
N LYS A 30 -5.67 -5.03 12.07
CA LYS A 30 -6.97 -4.98 12.75
C LYS A 30 -6.80 -4.76 14.25
N GLU A 31 -5.90 -5.52 14.89
CA GLU A 31 -5.58 -5.36 16.31
C GLU A 31 -5.03 -3.97 16.62
N ALA A 32 -4.22 -3.39 15.74
CA ALA A 32 -3.71 -2.03 15.89
C ALA A 32 -4.82 -0.97 15.82
N PHE A 33 -5.81 -1.14 14.92
CA PHE A 33 -6.96 -0.24 14.85
C PHE A 33 -7.88 -0.33 16.06
N ASP A 34 -8.04 -1.53 16.65
CA ASP A 34 -8.84 -1.70 17.87
C ASP A 34 -8.35 -0.79 19.02
N LEU A 35 -7.05 -0.49 19.07
CA LEU A 35 -6.50 0.46 20.05
C LEU A 35 -7.05 1.88 19.87
N LEU A 36 -7.30 2.31 18.63
CA LEU A 36 -7.91 3.61 18.34
C LEU A 36 -9.39 3.63 18.72
N TRP A 37 -10.12 2.56 18.39
CA TRP A 37 -11.56 2.46 18.65
C TRP A 37 -11.87 2.40 20.15
N ARG A 38 -11.02 1.72 20.95
CA ARG A 38 -11.12 1.73 22.41
C ARG A 38 -10.98 3.13 23.02
N ASN A 39 -10.30 4.04 22.32
CA ASN A 39 -10.12 5.44 22.71
C ASN A 39 -11.13 6.39 22.04
N LYS A 40 -12.16 5.85 21.37
CA LYS A 40 -13.24 6.64 20.73
C LYS A 40 -12.75 7.61 19.66
N ILE A 41 -11.66 7.28 18.97
CA ILE A 41 -11.26 8.01 17.77
C ILE A 41 -12.27 7.72 16.66
N ASP A 42 -12.79 8.75 16.01
CA ASP A 42 -13.71 8.57 14.88
C ASP A 42 -12.94 7.97 13.68
N PRO A 43 -13.40 6.83 13.13
CA PRO A 43 -12.74 6.21 11.98
C PRO A 43 -12.55 7.12 10.77
N ASN A 44 -13.44 8.10 10.55
CA ASN A 44 -13.31 9.04 9.43
C ASN A 44 -12.07 9.95 9.52
N GLN A 45 -11.43 10.03 10.68
CA GLN A 45 -10.20 10.81 10.91
C GLN A 45 -8.94 9.97 10.70
N VAL A 46 -9.09 8.68 10.40
CA VAL A 46 -7.99 7.72 10.37
C VAL A 46 -7.76 7.25 8.94
N ASN A 47 -6.50 7.34 8.50
CA ASN A 47 -6.06 6.82 7.21
C ASN A 47 -5.27 5.52 7.39
N MET A 48 -5.57 4.50 6.59
CA MET A 48 -4.80 3.26 6.56
C MET A 48 -3.46 3.46 5.84
N GLY A 49 -2.35 3.14 6.49
CA GLY A 49 -1.03 3.18 5.87
C GLY A 49 -0.77 1.94 5.00
N LEU A 50 -0.32 2.14 3.78
CA LEU A 50 0.06 1.11 2.81
C LEU A 50 1.55 1.26 2.47
N ALA A 51 2.28 0.15 2.42
CA ALA A 51 3.71 0.13 2.15
C ALA A 51 3.99 -0.12 0.66
N PHE A 52 4.87 0.68 0.06
CA PHE A 52 5.45 0.51 -1.27
C PHE A 52 6.86 -0.09 -1.20
N TYR A 53 7.08 -0.90 -0.18
CA TYR A 53 8.28 -1.68 0.05
C TYR A 53 7.92 -2.93 0.83
N ALA A 54 8.86 -3.86 0.86
CA ALA A 54 8.83 -5.04 1.70
C ALA A 54 9.93 -4.98 2.76
N ARG A 55 9.67 -5.63 3.90
CA ARG A 55 10.72 -6.12 4.78
C ARG A 55 11.17 -7.50 4.31
N THR A 56 12.48 -7.70 4.31
CA THR A 56 13.09 -8.92 3.78
C THR A 56 13.93 -9.61 4.84
N PHE A 57 14.02 -10.93 4.73
CA PHE A 57 14.69 -11.78 5.69
C PHE A 57 15.53 -12.83 4.98
N THR A 58 16.63 -13.23 5.62
CA THR A 58 17.39 -14.41 5.23
C THR A 58 16.92 -15.58 6.11
N ALA A 59 16.06 -16.45 5.57
CA ALA A 59 15.52 -17.60 6.27
C ALA A 59 16.64 -18.51 6.78
N SER A 60 16.54 -19.03 8.01
CA SER A 60 17.58 -19.88 8.64
C SER A 60 17.80 -21.19 7.89
N SER A 61 16.77 -21.70 7.21
CA SER A 61 16.85 -22.88 6.36
C SER A 61 16.01 -22.71 5.10
N SER A 62 16.55 -23.17 3.95
CA SER A 62 15.76 -23.28 2.72
C SER A 62 14.66 -24.34 2.79
N SER A 63 14.71 -25.24 3.79
CA SER A 63 13.66 -26.23 4.03
C SER A 63 12.44 -25.66 4.77
N CYS A 64 12.55 -24.49 5.40
CA CYS A 64 11.47 -23.83 6.13
C CYS A 64 11.39 -22.37 5.69
N MET A 65 10.47 -22.08 4.75
CA MET A 65 10.27 -20.74 4.18
C MET A 65 8.81 -20.31 4.22
N SER A 66 8.09 -20.73 5.25
CA SER A 66 6.71 -20.32 5.52
C SER A 66 6.67 -19.30 6.67
N PRO A 67 5.58 -18.54 6.82
CA PRO A 67 5.38 -17.72 8.02
C PRO A 67 5.60 -18.55 9.30
N GLY A 68 6.25 -17.96 10.30
CA GLY A 68 6.64 -18.63 11.54
C GLY A 68 7.95 -19.43 11.49
N CYS A 69 8.55 -19.66 10.32
CA CYS A 69 9.93 -20.21 10.26
C CYS A 69 10.95 -19.19 10.79
N LEU A 70 12.13 -19.65 11.22
CA LEU A 70 13.17 -18.75 11.73
C LEU A 70 13.96 -18.06 10.62
N PHE A 71 14.49 -16.88 10.90
CA PHE A 71 15.48 -16.17 10.06
C PHE A 71 16.78 -15.87 10.81
N ASP A 72 17.88 -15.78 10.06
CA ASP A 72 19.21 -15.50 10.62
C ASP A 72 19.55 -14.00 10.62
N ALA A 73 19.06 -13.27 9.62
CA ALA A 73 19.30 -11.84 9.45
C ALA A 73 18.24 -11.19 8.55
N GLY A 74 18.30 -9.88 8.39
CA GLY A 74 17.63 -9.19 7.29
C GLY A 74 18.07 -9.75 5.93
N GLY A 75 17.22 -9.62 4.92
CA GLY A 75 17.58 -9.97 3.55
C GLY A 75 18.74 -9.10 3.04
N PRO A 76 19.52 -9.57 2.05
CA PRO A 76 20.61 -8.79 1.47
C PRO A 76 20.13 -7.43 0.96
N ALA A 77 20.98 -6.42 1.09
CA ALA A 77 20.73 -5.09 0.52
C ALA A 77 20.67 -5.16 -1.02
N GLU A 78 19.76 -4.38 -1.61
CA GLU A 78 19.61 -4.26 -3.05
C GLU A 78 20.12 -2.90 -3.56
N PRO A 79 20.56 -2.80 -4.84
CA PRO A 79 21.22 -1.61 -5.36
C PRO A 79 20.47 -0.26 -5.28
N CYS A 80 19.15 -0.23 -5.14
CA CYS A 80 18.40 1.04 -5.11
C CYS A 80 18.21 1.55 -3.68
N THR A 81 17.92 0.66 -2.73
CA THR A 81 17.72 1.02 -1.33
C THR A 81 18.99 0.98 -0.50
N ASP A 82 19.96 0.14 -0.90
CA ASP A 82 21.20 -0.15 -0.17
C ASP A 82 20.98 -0.44 1.33
N ALA A 83 19.84 -1.08 1.63
CA ALA A 83 19.39 -1.30 2.99
C ALA A 83 19.15 -2.79 3.25
N VAL A 84 19.89 -3.36 4.20
CA VAL A 84 19.67 -4.73 4.66
C VAL A 84 18.26 -4.85 5.26
N GLY A 85 17.53 -5.90 4.87
CA GLY A 85 16.20 -6.19 5.37
C GLY A 85 15.08 -5.33 4.80
N ALA A 86 15.34 -4.56 3.73
CA ALA A 86 14.32 -3.79 3.02
C ALA A 86 14.46 -3.97 1.51
N MET A 87 13.35 -3.88 0.80
CA MET A 87 13.34 -3.91 -0.66
C MET A 87 12.21 -3.02 -1.16
N SER A 88 12.53 -2.05 -2.01
CA SER A 88 11.54 -1.20 -2.68
C SER A 88 10.79 -1.96 -3.77
N ASN A 89 9.61 -1.48 -4.17
CA ASN A 89 8.87 -2.13 -5.25
C ASN A 89 9.66 -2.26 -6.57
N PRO A 90 10.45 -1.27 -7.04
CA PRO A 90 11.34 -1.43 -8.20
C PRO A 90 12.29 -2.64 -8.10
N GLU A 91 12.84 -2.88 -6.91
CA GLU A 91 13.78 -3.98 -6.69
C GLU A 91 13.07 -5.33 -6.67
N ILE A 92 11.87 -5.40 -6.06
CA ILE A 92 10.99 -6.57 -6.14
C ILE A 92 10.65 -6.86 -7.59
N MET A 93 10.22 -5.84 -8.34
CA MET A 93 9.87 -5.97 -9.75
C MET A 93 11.06 -6.42 -10.61
N ARG A 94 12.27 -5.93 -10.32
CA ARG A 94 13.49 -6.38 -11.00
C ARG A 94 13.76 -7.86 -10.75
N LYS A 95 13.61 -8.34 -9.51
CA LYS A 95 13.75 -9.78 -9.20
C LYS A 95 12.69 -10.66 -9.86
N LEU A 96 11.48 -10.13 -10.06
CA LEU A 96 10.39 -10.82 -10.75
C LEU A 96 10.46 -10.73 -12.29
N GLY A 97 11.51 -10.13 -12.86
CA GLY A 97 11.63 -9.93 -14.31
C GLY A 97 10.55 -8.99 -14.87
N GLY A 98 10.11 -8.01 -14.08
CA GLY A 98 9.12 -7.00 -14.47
C GLY A 98 7.64 -7.45 -14.36
N LYS A 99 7.39 -8.70 -13.93
CA LYS A 99 6.05 -9.26 -13.78
C LYS A 99 5.49 -9.00 -12.39
N ALA A 100 4.41 -8.22 -12.29
CA ALA A 100 3.68 -8.03 -11.04
C ALA A 100 2.73 -9.22 -10.81
N GLY A 101 2.20 -9.36 -9.60
CA GLY A 101 1.17 -10.36 -9.29
C GLY A 101 1.69 -11.73 -8.86
N GLN A 102 3.01 -11.94 -8.79
CA GLN A 102 3.60 -13.22 -8.41
C GLN A 102 3.61 -13.44 -6.89
N GLY A 103 3.74 -14.71 -6.48
CA GLY A 103 3.85 -15.09 -5.07
C GLY A 103 2.58 -15.71 -4.50
N ASP A 104 2.73 -16.33 -3.33
CA ASP A 104 1.66 -17.04 -2.65
C ASP A 104 0.79 -16.02 -1.90
N LEU A 105 -0.47 -15.89 -2.29
CA LEU A 105 -1.44 -14.99 -1.63
C LEU A 105 -2.00 -15.63 -0.36
N ASP A 106 -1.73 -15.01 0.78
CA ASP A 106 -2.49 -15.24 2.00
C ASP A 106 -3.63 -14.21 2.07
N LYS A 107 -4.87 -14.69 1.91
CA LYS A 107 -6.07 -13.81 1.95
C LYS A 107 -6.40 -13.31 3.35
N THR A 108 -6.03 -14.06 4.38
CA THR A 108 -6.33 -13.71 5.77
C THR A 108 -5.39 -12.61 6.23
N ALA A 109 -4.09 -12.78 5.98
CA ALA A 109 -3.09 -11.74 6.24
C ALA A 109 -3.09 -10.63 5.18
N ALA A 110 -3.77 -10.85 4.04
CA ALA A 110 -3.82 -9.94 2.88
C ALA A 110 -2.42 -9.50 2.42
N VAL A 111 -1.54 -10.48 2.16
CA VAL A 111 -0.17 -10.25 1.67
C VAL A 111 0.24 -11.33 0.68
N LYS A 112 1.21 -11.04 -0.19
CA LYS A 112 1.85 -12.04 -1.06
C LYS A 112 3.26 -12.36 -0.59
N THR A 113 3.59 -13.64 -0.56
CA THR A 113 4.91 -14.12 -0.16
C THR A 113 5.78 -14.42 -1.37
N LEU A 114 7.03 -13.93 -1.35
CA LEU A 114 8.05 -14.20 -2.35
C LEU A 114 9.29 -14.83 -1.71
N LYS A 115 9.94 -15.71 -2.48
CA LYS A 115 11.11 -16.50 -2.04
C LYS A 115 12.17 -16.47 -3.14
N PHE A 116 13.37 -16.03 -2.81
CA PHE A 116 14.53 -15.97 -3.71
C PHE A 116 15.75 -16.61 -3.04
N GLY A 117 16.01 -17.88 -3.33
CA GLY A 117 16.99 -18.66 -2.57
C GLY A 117 16.58 -18.74 -1.10
N ARG A 118 17.40 -18.20 -0.18
CA ARG A 118 17.07 -18.05 1.25
C ARG A 118 16.41 -16.70 1.59
N THR A 119 16.31 -15.78 0.64
CA THR A 119 15.62 -14.50 0.87
C THR A 119 14.13 -14.74 0.86
N TRP A 120 13.45 -14.29 1.91
CA TRP A 120 12.01 -14.36 2.07
C TRP A 120 11.47 -12.95 2.34
N LEU A 121 10.33 -12.63 1.73
CA LEU A 121 9.65 -11.36 1.97
C LEU A 121 8.16 -11.49 1.70
N THR A 122 7.38 -10.61 2.32
CA THR A 122 6.00 -10.37 1.91
C THR A 122 5.90 -8.99 1.29
N TYR A 123 5.09 -8.86 0.24
CA TYR A 123 4.83 -7.57 -0.40
C TYR A 123 3.35 -7.41 -0.71
N ASP A 124 2.97 -6.17 -1.03
CA ASP A 124 1.63 -5.79 -1.40
C ASP A 124 1.52 -5.47 -2.89
N ASP A 125 0.41 -5.90 -3.49
CA ASP A 125 -0.06 -5.51 -4.81
C ASP A 125 -1.58 -5.29 -4.84
N VAL A 126 -2.14 -5.13 -6.04
CA VAL A 126 -3.58 -4.90 -6.27
C VAL A 126 -4.49 -5.91 -5.56
N ASP A 127 -4.11 -7.19 -5.44
CA ASP A 127 -4.96 -8.20 -4.82
C ASP A 127 -5.02 -8.01 -3.30
N THR A 128 -3.85 -7.78 -2.70
CA THR A 128 -3.72 -7.55 -1.26
C THR A 128 -4.32 -6.21 -0.83
N TRP A 129 -4.18 -5.17 -1.66
CA TRP A 129 -4.79 -3.87 -1.38
C TRP A 129 -6.30 -3.90 -1.51
N LYS A 130 -6.89 -4.68 -2.42
CA LYS A 130 -8.34 -4.85 -2.43
C LYS A 130 -8.84 -5.36 -1.08
N LEU A 131 -8.20 -6.40 -0.53
CA LEU A 131 -8.56 -6.96 0.78
C LEU A 131 -8.36 -5.96 1.93
N LYS A 132 -7.23 -5.24 1.94
CA LYS A 132 -6.93 -4.21 2.95
C LYS A 132 -7.92 -3.03 2.87
N LEU A 133 -8.24 -2.58 1.67
CA LEU A 133 -9.16 -1.47 1.43
C LEU A 133 -10.62 -1.88 1.64
N ASP A 134 -11.00 -3.14 1.39
CA ASP A 134 -12.31 -3.69 1.78
C ASP A 134 -12.49 -3.58 3.30
N PHE A 135 -11.46 -3.96 4.06
CA PHE A 135 -11.46 -3.76 5.50
C PHE A 135 -11.52 -2.26 5.86
N ALA A 136 -10.70 -1.40 5.24
CA ALA A 136 -10.74 0.05 5.46
C ALA A 136 -12.15 0.63 5.29
N ARG A 137 -12.83 0.25 4.19
CA ARG A 137 -14.21 0.66 3.88
C ARG A 137 -15.19 0.15 4.94
N SER A 138 -15.06 -1.11 5.37
CA SER A 138 -15.93 -1.68 6.40
C SER A 138 -15.83 -0.96 7.76
N GLN A 139 -14.71 -0.28 8.02
CA GLN A 139 -14.50 0.52 9.22
C GLN A 139 -14.84 2.00 9.03
N CYS A 140 -15.29 2.41 7.84
CA CYS A 140 -15.51 3.81 7.49
C CYS A 140 -14.26 4.70 7.69
N LEU A 141 -13.07 4.17 7.37
CA LEU A 141 -11.83 4.94 7.45
C LEU A 141 -11.88 6.17 6.52
N GLY A 142 -11.23 7.26 6.94
CA GLY A 142 -11.14 8.50 6.15
C GLY A 142 -10.40 8.36 4.83
N GLY A 143 -9.56 7.33 4.70
CA GLY A 143 -8.82 7.07 3.48
C GLY A 143 -7.62 6.14 3.68
N ALA A 144 -6.67 6.24 2.74
CA ALA A 144 -5.41 5.52 2.76
C ALA A 144 -4.24 6.46 2.51
N MET A 145 -3.09 6.14 3.08
CA MET A 145 -1.82 6.85 2.92
C MET A 145 -0.78 5.84 2.43
N VAL A 146 0.11 6.25 1.53
CA VAL A 146 1.17 5.39 1.00
C VAL A 146 2.54 5.84 1.49
N TRP A 147 3.34 4.88 1.95
CA TRP A 147 4.76 5.05 2.20
C TRP A 147 5.59 4.15 1.27
N ALA A 148 6.33 4.67 0.30
CA ALA A 148 6.29 6.04 -0.18
C ALA A 148 6.33 6.06 -1.70
N ILE A 149 5.92 7.19 -2.29
CA ILE A 149 5.87 7.36 -3.75
C ILE A 149 7.23 7.14 -4.43
N SER A 150 8.34 7.49 -3.75
CA SER A 150 9.71 7.26 -4.23
C SER A 150 10.12 5.80 -4.31
N GLN A 151 9.31 4.90 -3.72
CA GLN A 151 9.50 3.46 -3.80
C GLN A 151 8.52 2.80 -4.78
N ASP A 152 7.81 3.58 -5.61
CA ASP A 152 7.13 3.08 -6.79
C ASP A 152 8.12 2.89 -7.96
N THR A 153 7.71 2.15 -8.98
CA THR A 153 8.43 2.08 -10.25
C THR A 153 8.34 3.40 -11.01
N SER A 154 9.31 3.67 -11.88
CA SER A 154 9.37 4.91 -12.67
C SER A 154 8.15 5.13 -13.57
N ASP A 155 7.38 4.09 -13.87
CA ASP A 155 6.13 4.12 -14.64
C ASP A 155 4.87 4.16 -13.76
N GLY A 156 5.02 4.30 -12.44
CA GLY A 156 3.94 4.42 -11.46
C GLY A 156 3.08 3.15 -11.35
N LYS A 157 3.68 1.96 -11.48
CA LYS A 157 2.95 0.70 -11.60
C LYS A 157 2.10 0.42 -10.36
N PHE A 158 2.65 0.67 -9.17
CA PHE A 158 1.97 0.40 -7.90
C PHE A 158 0.92 1.46 -7.60
N SER A 159 1.17 2.73 -7.94
CA SER A 159 0.16 3.78 -7.87
C SER A 159 -1.05 3.49 -8.76
N LYS A 160 -0.83 3.04 -10.01
CA LYS A 160 -1.91 2.62 -10.92
C LYS A 160 -2.69 1.42 -10.39
N GLN A 161 -2.00 0.44 -9.81
CA GLN A 161 -2.65 -0.70 -9.17
C GLN A 161 -3.48 -0.29 -7.95
N LEU A 162 -3.00 0.65 -7.15
CA LEU A 162 -3.73 1.17 -6.00
C LEU A 162 -4.96 1.97 -6.43
N GLN A 163 -4.87 2.75 -7.52
CA GLN A 163 -6.01 3.41 -8.13
C GLN A 163 -7.11 2.39 -8.52
N LEU A 164 -6.71 1.26 -9.13
CA LEU A 164 -7.64 0.18 -9.44
C LEU A 164 -8.26 -0.45 -8.18
N ALA A 165 -7.47 -0.64 -7.11
CA ALA A 165 -7.94 -1.27 -5.86
C ALA A 165 -8.85 -0.36 -5.02
N THR A 166 -8.63 0.96 -5.07
CA THR A 166 -9.48 1.95 -4.41
C THR A 166 -10.80 2.16 -5.15
N GLY A 167 -10.87 1.80 -6.44
CA GLY A 167 -11.98 2.20 -7.31
C GLY A 167 -12.04 3.71 -7.53
N TYR A 168 -11.02 4.45 -7.05
CA TYR A 168 -10.89 5.88 -7.23
C TYR A 168 -10.60 6.14 -8.69
N LYS A 169 -11.61 6.58 -9.41
CA LYS A 169 -11.39 7.28 -10.67
C LYS A 169 -10.86 8.64 -10.25
N SER A 170 -9.57 8.85 -10.46
CA SER A 170 -9.06 10.21 -10.34
C SER A 170 -9.85 11.11 -11.28
N ARG A 171 -9.79 12.41 -11.02
CA ARG A 171 -9.97 13.41 -12.06
C ARG A 171 -8.60 13.98 -12.51
N ALA A 172 -7.51 13.23 -12.33
CA ALA A 172 -6.13 13.54 -12.72
C ALA A 172 -5.24 12.48 -13.48
N VAL A 173 -5.71 11.49 -14.28
CA VAL A 173 -4.83 10.57 -15.04
C VAL A 173 -5.13 10.51 -16.54
N THR A 174 -4.23 11.07 -17.35
CA THR A 174 -4.13 10.85 -18.81
C THR A 174 -2.92 9.92 -19.08
N THR A 175 -2.43 9.76 -20.30
CA THR A 175 -1.08 9.21 -20.54
C THR A 175 -0.55 9.80 -21.84
N PHE A 176 0.63 10.43 -21.82
CA PHE A 176 1.33 10.83 -23.05
C PHE A 176 2.82 10.45 -23.04
N ASN A 177 3.32 10.07 -24.22
CA ASN A 177 4.72 9.75 -24.49
C ASN A 177 5.39 10.95 -25.16
N SER A 178 6.28 11.65 -24.44
CA SER A 178 7.30 12.47 -25.12
C SER A 178 8.65 12.35 -24.40
N SER A 179 9.72 12.38 -25.18
CA SER A 179 11.11 12.26 -24.73
C SER A 179 11.87 13.48 -25.21
N ILE A 180 12.30 14.35 -24.30
CA ILE A 180 13.21 15.46 -24.61
C ILE A 180 14.56 15.14 -23.96
N ALA A 181 15.59 15.06 -24.80
CA ALA A 181 16.96 14.86 -24.37
C ALA A 181 17.59 16.23 -24.06
N LEU A 182 17.99 16.45 -22.81
CA LEU A 182 18.76 17.62 -22.39
C LEU A 182 20.09 17.15 -21.83
N GLY A 183 21.13 17.11 -22.68
CA GLY A 183 22.57 17.22 -22.38
C GLY A 183 23.25 16.34 -21.32
N GLY A 184 22.52 15.59 -20.49
CA GLY A 184 23.03 14.82 -19.36
C GLY A 184 22.09 13.70 -18.89
N GLY A 185 21.04 13.41 -19.66
CA GLY A 185 20.07 12.34 -19.39
C GLY A 185 18.75 12.57 -20.12
N VAL A 186 17.90 11.54 -20.13
CA VAL A 186 16.49 11.68 -20.54
C VAL A 186 15.68 11.99 -19.29
N PHE A 187 15.19 13.22 -19.19
CA PHE A 187 14.26 13.60 -18.14
C PHE A 187 12.86 13.14 -18.54
N LYS A 188 12.24 12.29 -17.71
CA LYS A 188 10.81 11.97 -17.82
C LYS A 188 10.06 12.84 -16.83
N GLU A 189 9.58 13.98 -17.30
CA GLU A 189 8.70 14.83 -16.54
C GLU A 189 7.27 14.29 -16.68
N THR A 190 6.65 13.96 -15.54
CA THR A 190 5.31 13.35 -15.48
C THR A 190 4.41 14.32 -14.75
N THR A 191 3.51 14.98 -15.47
CA THR A 191 2.52 15.91 -14.89
C THR A 191 1.20 15.72 -15.61
N GLU A 192 0.13 15.38 -14.89
CA GLU A 192 -1.20 15.25 -15.48
C GLU A 192 -2.31 15.83 -14.60
N SER A 193 -3.22 16.52 -15.29
CA SER A 193 -4.54 16.96 -14.86
C SER A 193 -5.58 16.21 -15.70
N GLU A 194 -6.70 15.78 -15.13
CA GLU A 194 -7.85 15.23 -15.84
C GLU A 194 -9.01 16.20 -15.60
N ALA A 195 -8.77 17.44 -16.04
CA ALA A 195 -9.84 18.38 -16.30
C ALA A 195 -10.53 17.94 -17.60
N ASN A 196 -11.41 16.94 -17.51
CA ASN A 196 -12.49 16.86 -18.48
C ASN A 196 -13.63 17.76 -18.01
N ILE A 197 -13.72 18.88 -18.74
CA ILE A 197 -14.92 19.66 -19.02
C ILE A 197 -15.26 20.65 -17.91
N ASP A 198 -15.60 21.87 -18.31
CA ASP A 198 -16.37 22.83 -17.53
C ASP A 198 -17.65 22.13 -17.00
N VAL A 199 -17.52 21.41 -15.89
CA VAL A 199 -18.67 21.00 -15.08
C VAL A 199 -19.00 22.25 -14.27
N PRO A 200 -20.20 22.83 -14.42
CA PRO A 200 -20.69 23.77 -13.43
C PRO A 200 -20.70 23.00 -12.11
N ILE A 201 -19.69 23.19 -11.27
CA ILE A 201 -19.78 24.16 -10.20
C ILE A 201 -21.08 24.21 -9.40
N ASP A 202 -22.00 23.26 -9.46
CA ASP A 202 -23.13 23.21 -8.54
C ASP A 202 -22.55 22.82 -7.18
N PRO A 203 -22.36 23.77 -6.23
CA PRO A 203 -21.47 23.55 -5.10
C PRO A 203 -22.16 22.67 -4.06
N CYS A 204 -22.08 21.35 -4.13
CA CYS A 204 -22.71 20.51 -3.10
C CYS A 204 -22.20 20.87 -1.70
N GLN A 205 -23.11 21.21 -0.79
CA GLN A 205 -22.82 21.40 0.63
C GLN A 205 -23.36 20.22 1.44
N TRP A 206 -22.54 19.73 2.37
CA TRP A 206 -22.98 18.74 3.34
C TRP A 206 -23.82 19.44 4.41
N SER A 207 -25.05 18.99 4.62
CA SER A 207 -25.81 19.39 5.81
C SER A 207 -25.36 18.57 7.03
N ASP A 208 -25.42 19.18 8.21
CA ASP A 208 -25.24 18.44 9.46
C ASP A 208 -26.22 17.25 9.53
N CYS A 209 -25.82 16.17 10.19
CA CYS A 209 -26.63 14.96 10.34
C CYS A 209 -28.05 15.31 10.85
N GLY A 210 -29.07 15.00 10.05
CA GLY A 210 -30.48 15.23 10.38
C GLY A 210 -31.04 16.62 10.04
N LYS A 211 -30.27 17.52 9.43
CA LYS A 211 -30.77 18.82 8.95
C LYS A 211 -31.19 18.77 7.48
N ALA A 212 -32.32 19.39 7.18
CA ALA A 212 -32.78 19.64 5.81
C ALA A 212 -31.85 20.63 5.09
N CYS A 213 -31.81 20.54 3.76
CA CYS A 213 -31.09 21.50 2.93
C CYS A 213 -31.69 22.92 3.09
N PRO A 214 -30.87 24.00 3.07
CA PRO A 214 -31.39 25.36 3.03
C PRO A 214 -32.25 25.60 1.79
N SER A 215 -33.10 26.62 1.82
CA SER A 215 -34.15 26.88 0.81
C SER A 215 -33.68 26.94 -0.64
N GLU A 216 -32.45 27.36 -0.88
CA GLU A 216 -31.82 27.47 -2.19
C GLU A 216 -31.09 26.19 -2.65
N TRP A 217 -31.20 25.10 -1.90
CA TRP A 217 -30.54 23.82 -2.17
C TRP A 217 -31.53 22.68 -2.31
N SER A 218 -31.32 21.82 -3.30
CA SER A 218 -32.09 20.59 -3.46
C SER A 218 -31.36 19.42 -2.79
N ALA A 219 -32.09 18.62 -2.02
CA ALA A 219 -31.55 17.40 -1.45
C ALA A 219 -31.24 16.39 -2.56
N VAL A 220 -29.97 16.00 -2.69
CA VAL A 220 -29.54 14.94 -3.60
C VAL A 220 -29.25 13.71 -2.76
N GLN A 221 -30.00 12.63 -3.00
CA GLN A 221 -29.73 11.36 -2.35
C GLN A 221 -28.37 10.84 -2.85
N ARG A 222 -27.48 10.50 -1.94
CA ARG A 222 -26.20 9.85 -2.28
C ARG A 222 -26.49 8.59 -3.10
N MET A 223 -25.99 8.53 -4.33
CA MET A 223 -26.20 7.42 -5.29
C MET A 223 -25.04 6.43 -5.31
N ASP A 224 -24.06 6.60 -4.42
CA ASP A 224 -23.06 5.60 -4.11
C ASP A 224 -23.71 4.39 -3.40
N PRO A 225 -23.48 3.15 -3.89
CA PRO A 225 -24.00 1.93 -3.28
C PRO A 225 -23.34 1.59 -1.94
#